data_AF-A0A349HYK2-F1
#
_entry.id   AF-A0A349HYK2-F1
#
_cell.length_a   1.000
_cell.length_b   1.000
_cell.length_c   1.000
_cell.angle_alpha   90.00
_cell.angle_beta   90.00
_cell.angle_gamma   90.00
#
_symmetry.space_group_name_H-M   'P 1'
#
loop_
_entity.id
_entity.type
_entity.pdbx_description
1 polymer ?
#
loop_
_entity_poly.entity_id
_entity_poly.type
_entity_poly.pdbx_seq_one_letter_code
_entity_poly.pdbx_strand_id
1 'polypeptide(L)'
;MGDLKVANKAQPSNNFHVQVNGNVTIQNHKGNAPLKDQQARTIVKNGKVANYYQWTGGKPTKEAVLNLNSTNFDIFNSLRKADKKDKNGAVLSRSDLQALKKDPALQKKLGVTVRADESKGVYTVTSNGSTLYFDFD
;
A
#
# COMPACT_ATOMS: atom_id res chain seq x y z
N MET A 1 -0.36 -15.51 -5.16
CA MET A 1 0.28 -14.18 -5.30
C MET A 1 -0.42 -13.42 -6.40
N GLY A 2 -0.64 -12.10 -6.25
CA GLY A 2 -1.24 -11.25 -7.29
C GLY A 2 -0.23 -10.20 -7.77
N ASP A 3 -0.18 -9.96 -9.08
CA ASP A 3 0.70 -8.94 -9.66
C ASP A 3 0.06 -7.55 -9.56
N LEU A 4 0.62 -6.69 -8.71
CA LEU A 4 0.14 -5.35 -8.47
C LEU A 4 1.02 -4.33 -9.20
N LYS A 5 0.45 -3.66 -10.19
CA LYS A 5 1.04 -2.48 -10.80
C LYS A 5 0.80 -1.25 -9.92
N VAL A 6 1.87 -0.52 -9.60
CA VAL A 6 1.85 0.69 -8.77
C VAL A 6 2.42 1.86 -9.58
N ALA A 7 1.71 2.99 -9.56
CA ALA A 7 2.14 4.20 -10.23
C ALA A 7 2.13 5.41 -9.30
N ASN A 8 3.11 6.29 -9.51
CA ASN A 8 3.08 7.63 -8.94
C ASN A 8 2.36 8.55 -9.93
N LYS A 9 1.24 9.13 -9.51
CA LYS A 9 0.49 10.03 -10.40
C LYS A 9 1.24 11.32 -10.72
N ALA A 10 2.10 11.79 -9.82
CA ALA A 10 2.92 12.97 -10.07
C ALA A 10 4.15 12.67 -10.94
N GLN A 11 4.57 11.40 -11.03
CA GLN A 11 5.78 10.99 -11.74
C GLN A 11 5.57 9.64 -12.46
N PRO A 12 4.95 9.66 -13.65
CA PRO A 12 4.56 8.44 -14.37
C PRO A 12 5.73 7.53 -14.79
N SER A 13 6.97 8.04 -14.78
CA SER A 13 8.17 7.29 -15.16
C SER A 13 8.65 6.29 -14.10
N ASN A 14 8.13 6.36 -12.87
CA ASN A 14 8.62 5.54 -11.75
C ASN A 14 7.73 4.32 -11.44
N ASN A 15 6.85 3.93 -12.35
CA ASN A 15 5.93 2.82 -12.13
C ASN A 15 6.68 1.49 -11.94
N PHE A 16 6.17 0.63 -11.06
CA PHE A 16 6.73 -0.69 -10.83
C PHE A 16 5.64 -1.73 -10.60
N HIS A 17 6.03 -2.99 -10.67
CA HIS A 17 5.20 -4.15 -10.34
C HIS A 17 5.73 -4.79 -9.05
N VAL A 18 4.82 -5.31 -8.24
CA VAL A 18 5.15 -6.08 -7.04
C VAL A 18 4.20 -7.26 -6.93
N GLN A 19 4.73 -8.44 -6.57
CA GLN A 19 3.92 -9.59 -6.26
C GLN A 19 3.40 -9.47 -4.84
N VAL A 20 2.09 -9.37 -4.68
CA VAL A 20 1.47 -9.37 -3.36
C VAL A 20 1.20 -10.80 -2.94
N ASN A 21 1.80 -11.22 -1.83
CA ASN A 21 1.63 -12.55 -1.25
C ASN A 21 0.60 -12.52 -0.10
N GLY A 22 -0.36 -13.43 -0.16
CA GLY A 22 -1.53 -13.41 0.71
C GLY A 22 -2.66 -12.54 0.16
N ASN A 23 -3.74 -12.47 0.94
CA ASN A 23 -4.88 -11.61 0.68
C ASN A 23 -4.70 -10.30 1.45
N VAL A 24 -4.86 -9.17 0.76
CA VAL A 24 -4.74 -7.86 1.40
C VAL A 24 -5.58 -6.82 0.69
N THR A 25 -6.19 -5.94 1.48
CA THR A 25 -6.79 -4.70 1.00
C THR A 25 -5.87 -3.53 1.36
N ILE A 26 -5.48 -2.76 0.34
CA ILE A 26 -4.57 -1.60 0.47
C ILE A 26 -5.37 -0.33 0.17
N GLN A 27 -5.39 0.61 1.11
CA GLN A 27 -6.23 1.82 1.03
C GLN A 27 -5.47 3.04 1.53
N ASN A 28 -5.82 4.23 1.04
CA ASN A 28 -5.36 5.51 1.61
C ASN A 28 -6.41 6.16 2.54
N HIS A 29 -7.39 5.38 2.98
CA HIS A 29 -8.47 5.80 3.86
C HIS A 29 -8.84 4.66 4.81
N LYS A 30 -9.47 5.02 5.94
CA LYS A 30 -9.79 4.06 7.00
C LYS A 30 -11.11 3.33 6.73
N GLY A 31 -11.08 2.01 6.88
CA GLY A 31 -12.27 1.15 6.91
C GLY A 31 -12.87 0.87 5.54
N ASN A 32 -14.08 0.29 5.53
CA ASN A 32 -14.74 -0.25 4.33
C ASN A 32 -15.82 0.67 3.74
N ALA A 33 -15.81 1.95 4.11
CA ALA A 33 -16.76 2.94 3.58
C ALA A 33 -16.68 3.05 2.04
N PRO A 34 -17.72 3.56 1.36
CA PRO A 34 -17.60 3.95 -0.04
C PRO A 34 -16.42 4.90 -0.25
N LEU A 35 -15.73 4.76 -1.38
CA LEU A 35 -14.65 5.67 -1.75
C LEU A 35 -15.20 7.09 -1.84
N LYS A 36 -14.42 8.04 -1.34
CA LYS A 36 -14.64 9.48 -1.50
C LYS A 36 -13.58 10.07 -2.40
N ASP A 37 -13.71 11.37 -2.66
CA ASP A 37 -12.75 12.11 -3.47
C ASP A 37 -11.32 11.90 -2.99
N GLN A 38 -10.48 11.58 -3.97
CA GLN A 38 -9.06 11.32 -3.81
C GLN A 38 -8.72 10.05 -3.00
N GLN A 39 -9.65 9.10 -2.92
CA GLN A 39 -9.43 7.82 -2.25
C GLN A 39 -9.24 6.67 -3.24
N ALA A 40 -8.36 5.76 -2.85
CA ALA A 40 -8.03 4.53 -3.57
C ALA A 40 -8.31 3.30 -2.68
N ARG A 41 -8.73 2.21 -3.32
CA ARG A 41 -8.78 0.87 -2.73
C ARG A 41 -8.24 -0.15 -3.73
N THR A 42 -7.26 -0.90 -3.30
CA THR A 42 -6.73 -2.07 -4.00
C THR A 42 -7.06 -3.32 -3.21
N ILE A 43 -7.60 -4.34 -3.86
CA ILE A 43 -7.87 -5.64 -3.26
C ILE A 43 -7.04 -6.66 -4.00
N VAL A 44 -6.18 -7.38 -3.27
CA VAL A 44 -5.53 -8.59 -3.75
C VAL A 44 -6.16 -9.77 -3.03
N LYS A 45 -6.85 -10.64 -3.76
CA LYS A 45 -7.51 -11.82 -3.20
C LYS A 45 -7.39 -13.01 -4.12
N ASN A 46 -6.87 -14.13 -3.59
CA ASN A 46 -6.63 -15.36 -4.34
C ASN A 46 -5.84 -15.11 -5.64
N GLY A 47 -4.82 -14.24 -5.56
CA GLY A 47 -3.97 -13.85 -6.69
C GLY A 47 -4.60 -12.90 -7.71
N LYS A 48 -5.87 -12.52 -7.53
CA LYS A 48 -6.53 -11.52 -8.39
C LYS A 48 -6.36 -10.14 -7.79
N VAL A 49 -6.08 -9.16 -8.64
CA VAL A 49 -5.92 -7.75 -8.25
C VAL A 49 -7.06 -6.92 -8.81
N ALA A 50 -7.70 -6.11 -7.96
CA ALA A 50 -8.70 -5.13 -8.36
C ALA A 50 -8.40 -3.78 -7.72
N ASN A 51 -8.21 -2.75 -8.54
CA ASN A 51 -7.97 -1.38 -8.08
C ASN A 51 -9.20 -0.51 -8.37
N TYR A 52 -9.55 0.33 -7.42
CA TYR A 52 -10.64 1.30 -7.53
C TYR A 52 -10.17 2.66 -7.03
N TYR A 53 -10.61 3.72 -7.70
CA TYR A 53 -10.28 5.09 -7.34
C TYR A 53 -11.46 6.05 -7.61
N GLN A 54 -11.58 7.13 -6.84
CA GLN A 54 -12.48 8.24 -7.14
C GLN A 54 -11.75 9.58 -7.31
N TRP A 55 -11.55 10.01 -8.57
CA TRP A 55 -10.89 11.27 -8.94
C TRP A 55 -11.92 12.40 -9.01
N THR A 56 -12.19 13.04 -7.87
CA THR A 56 -12.97 14.31 -7.74
C THR A 56 -14.38 14.26 -8.33
N GLY A 57 -15.39 14.13 -7.46
CA GLY A 57 -16.79 14.04 -7.87
C GLY A 57 -17.10 12.76 -8.66
N GLY A 58 -18.31 12.24 -8.51
CA GLY A 58 -18.76 11.07 -9.26
C GLY A 58 -18.52 9.73 -8.55
N LYS A 59 -18.65 8.65 -9.32
CA LYS A 59 -18.61 7.27 -8.81
C LYS A 59 -17.18 6.73 -8.84
N PRO A 60 -16.84 5.79 -7.93
CA PRO A 60 -15.56 5.10 -8.01
C PRO A 60 -15.40 4.34 -9.32
N THR A 61 -14.23 4.48 -9.94
CA THR A 61 -13.88 3.86 -11.21
C THR A 61 -12.85 2.75 -10.97
N LYS A 62 -13.00 1.64 -11.69
CA LYS A 62 -12.00 0.56 -11.67
C LYS A 62 -10.79 0.97 -12.50
N GLU A 63 -9.60 0.84 -11.93
CA GLU A 63 -8.33 1.13 -12.60
C GLU A 63 -7.49 -0.14 -12.80
N ALA A 64 -6.62 -0.13 -13.80
CA ALA A 64 -5.64 -1.20 -14.02
C ALA A 64 -4.45 -1.11 -13.04
N VAL A 65 -4.30 0.01 -12.33
CA VAL A 65 -3.11 0.37 -11.56
C VAL A 65 -3.53 0.96 -10.21
N LEU A 66 -2.75 0.71 -9.15
CA LEU A 66 -2.85 1.48 -7.92
C LEU A 66 -2.12 2.82 -8.11
N ASN A 67 -2.89 3.87 -8.37
CA ASN A 67 -2.38 5.23 -8.47
C ASN A 67 -2.25 5.86 -7.07
N LEU A 68 -1.02 6.22 -6.70
CA LEU A 68 -0.71 6.89 -5.45
C LEU A 68 -0.22 8.32 -5.72
N ASN A 69 -0.48 9.22 -4.77
CA ASN A 69 0.24 10.50 -4.72
C ASN A 69 1.71 10.26 -4.36
N SER A 70 2.58 11.26 -4.52
CA SER A 70 4.02 11.10 -4.28
C SER A 70 4.35 10.54 -2.90
N THR A 71 3.73 11.06 -1.85
CA THR A 71 4.00 10.62 -0.48
C THR A 71 3.60 9.17 -0.25
N ASN A 72 2.39 8.75 -0.65
CA ASN A 72 1.96 7.36 -0.52
C ASN A 72 2.77 6.42 -1.41
N PHE A 73 3.19 6.89 -2.59
CA PHE A 73 4.06 6.15 -3.47
C PHE A 73 5.42 5.85 -2.81
N ASP A 74 6.04 6.85 -2.19
CA ASP A 74 7.31 6.69 -1.49
C ASP A 74 7.19 5.78 -0.27
N ILE A 75 6.08 5.87 0.48
CA ILE A 75 5.75 4.92 1.55
C ILE A 75 5.73 3.49 0.99
N PHE A 76 4.96 3.27 -0.07
CA PHE A 76 4.79 1.93 -0.65
C PHE A 76 6.11 1.38 -1.22
N ASN A 77 6.84 2.20 -1.97
CA ASN A 77 8.13 1.83 -2.56
C ASN A 77 9.19 1.50 -1.51
N SER A 78 9.16 2.20 -0.38
CA SER A 78 10.05 1.91 0.76
C SER A 78 9.64 0.63 1.48
N LEU A 79 8.34 0.44 1.68
CA LEU A 79 7.77 -0.74 2.34
C LEU A 79 8.16 -2.03 1.62
N ARG A 80 7.93 -2.11 0.30
CA ARG A 80 8.23 -3.33 -0.46
C ARG A 80 9.72 -3.70 -0.40
N LYS A 81 10.61 -2.75 -0.13
CA LYS A 81 12.06 -2.97 0.00
C LYS A 81 12.54 -3.13 1.46
N ALA A 82 11.62 -3.13 2.43
CA ALA A 82 11.97 -3.17 3.85
C ALA A 82 12.43 -4.57 4.30
N ASP A 83 11.96 -5.63 3.63
CA ASP A 83 12.43 -6.99 3.93
C ASP A 83 13.87 -7.18 3.44
N LYS A 84 14.76 -7.48 4.38
CA LYS A 84 16.18 -7.75 4.11
C LYS A 84 16.38 -8.99 3.24
N LYS A 85 15.41 -9.90 3.19
CA LYS A 85 15.41 -11.10 2.33
C LYS A 85 14.98 -10.80 0.89
N ASP A 86 14.18 -9.75 0.69
CA ASP A 86 13.76 -9.27 -0.63
C ASP A 86 14.30 -7.86 -0.92
N LYS A 87 15.61 -7.79 -1.20
CA LYS A 87 16.31 -6.54 -1.46
C LYS A 87 15.78 -5.77 -2.68
N ASN A 88 15.18 -6.48 -3.63
CA ASN A 88 14.62 -5.88 -4.85
C ASN A 88 13.20 -5.36 -4.63
N GLY A 89 12.56 -5.79 -3.54
CA GLY A 89 11.17 -5.53 -3.21
C GLY A 89 10.22 -6.02 -4.29
N ALA A 90 10.49 -7.23 -4.78
CA ALA A 90 9.69 -7.90 -5.80
C ALA A 90 8.39 -8.50 -5.22
N VAL A 91 8.35 -8.73 -3.90
CA VAL A 91 7.25 -9.29 -3.15
C VAL A 91 6.84 -8.32 -2.04
N LEU A 92 5.53 -8.15 -1.87
CA LEU A 92 4.94 -7.49 -0.72
C LEU A 92 4.15 -8.53 0.09
N SER A 93 4.42 -8.58 1.38
CA SER A 93 3.86 -9.54 2.33
C SER A 93 3.59 -8.90 3.69
N ARG A 94 2.82 -9.61 4.54
CA ARG A 94 2.61 -9.18 5.93
C ARG A 94 3.92 -9.10 6.72
N SER A 95 4.93 -9.91 6.41
CA SER A 95 6.22 -9.88 7.11
C SER A 95 7.00 -8.59 6.88
N ASP A 96 6.83 -7.92 5.75
CA ASP A 96 7.56 -6.67 5.46
C ASP A 96 7.12 -5.56 6.42
N LEU A 97 5.80 -5.46 6.66
CA LEU A 97 5.21 -4.56 7.65
C LEU A 97 5.61 -4.92 9.09
N GLN A 98 5.71 -6.21 9.40
CA GLN A 98 6.18 -6.66 10.72
C GLN A 98 7.65 -6.34 10.95
N ALA A 99 8.50 -6.54 9.94
CA ALA A 99 9.92 -6.21 9.99
C ALA A 99 10.11 -4.70 10.20
N LEU A 100 9.39 -3.88 9.44
CA LEU A 100 9.43 -2.43 9.57
C LEU A 100 8.91 -1.96 10.94
N LYS A 101 7.80 -2.53 11.45
CA LYS A 101 7.28 -2.24 12.79
C LYS A 101 8.32 -2.51 13.89
N LYS A 102 9.12 -3.57 13.77
CA LYS A 102 10.14 -3.98 14.74
C LYS A 102 11.47 -3.25 14.60
N ASP A 103 11.64 -2.40 13.58
CA ASP A 103 12.89 -1.68 13.31
C ASP A 103 12.67 -0.14 13.35
N PRO A 104 12.78 0.50 14.55
CA PRO A 104 12.61 1.95 14.69
C PRO A 104 13.65 2.76 13.90
N ALA A 105 14.85 2.24 13.71
CA ALA A 105 15.90 2.91 12.95
C ALA A 105 15.53 2.95 11.46
N LEU A 106 15.00 1.85 10.93
CA LEU A 106 14.49 1.81 9.56
C LEU A 106 13.26 2.71 9.39
N GLN A 107 12.32 2.73 10.34
CA GLN A 107 11.19 3.67 10.33
C GLN A 107 11.65 5.13 10.27
N LYS A 108 12.64 5.50 11.11
CA LYS A 108 13.23 6.85 11.11
C LYS A 108 13.93 7.15 9.77
N LYS A 109 14.70 6.20 9.22
CA LYS A 109 15.40 6.34 7.94
C LYS A 109 14.42 6.55 6.77
N LEU A 110 13.31 5.83 6.79
CA LEU A 110 12.27 5.91 5.75
C LEU A 110 11.28 7.06 5.99
N GLY A 111 11.34 7.75 7.13
CA GLY A 111 10.42 8.82 7.48
C GLY A 111 8.97 8.34 7.65
N VAL A 112 8.77 7.11 8.11
CA VAL A 112 7.45 6.50 8.27
C VAL A 112 7.22 6.04 9.71
N THR A 113 5.95 5.95 10.11
CA THR A 113 5.52 5.32 11.36
C THR A 113 4.60 4.16 11.04
N VAL A 114 4.86 2.99 11.62
CA VAL A 114 4.00 1.80 11.47
C VAL A 114 3.24 1.53 12.76
N ARG A 115 1.92 1.35 12.68
CA ARG A 115 1.07 0.83 13.76
C ARG A 115 0.32 -0.40 13.28
N ALA A 116 -0.12 -1.24 14.21
CA ALA A 116 -0.86 -2.45 13.89
C ALA A 116 -1.98 -2.71 14.91
N ASP A 117 -3.15 -3.08 14.41
CA ASP A 117 -4.21 -3.75 15.16
C ASP A 117 -4.17 -5.24 14.76
N GLU A 118 -3.35 -6.01 15.47
CA GLU A 118 -3.09 -7.42 15.11
C GLU A 118 -4.33 -8.29 15.24
N SER A 119 -5.27 -7.92 16.12
CA SER A 119 -6.56 -8.60 16.30
C SER A 119 -7.45 -8.51 15.06
N LYS A 120 -7.23 -7.52 14.21
CA LYS A 120 -7.99 -7.28 12.97
C LYS A 120 -7.15 -7.46 11.70
N GLY A 121 -5.88 -7.85 11.81
CA GLY A 121 -4.99 -7.97 10.65
C GLY A 121 -4.64 -6.64 9.97
N VAL A 122 -4.89 -5.50 10.62
CA VAL A 122 -4.71 -4.17 10.01
C VAL A 122 -3.37 -3.55 10.40
N TYR A 123 -2.58 -3.15 9.41
CA TYR A 123 -1.38 -2.32 9.57
C TYR A 123 -1.60 -0.94 8.96
N THR A 124 -1.11 0.10 9.63
CA THR A 124 -1.14 1.47 9.12
C THR A 124 0.27 2.01 9.00
N VAL A 125 0.61 2.58 7.85
CA VAL A 125 1.89 3.24 7.59
C VAL A 125 1.63 4.71 7.30
N THR A 126 2.16 5.59 8.14
CA THR A 126 1.95 7.04 8.05
C THR A 126 3.27 7.76 7.75
N SER A 127 3.25 8.72 6.82
CA SER A 127 4.35 9.64 6.55
C SER A 127 3.80 10.98 6.07
N ASN A 128 4.35 12.09 6.59
CA ASN A 128 4.01 13.46 6.18
C ASN A 128 2.48 13.71 6.06
N GLY A 129 1.72 13.27 7.05
CA GLY A 129 0.25 13.41 7.08
C GLY A 129 -0.54 12.46 6.17
N SER A 130 0.12 11.71 5.28
CA SER A 130 -0.50 10.66 4.47
C SER A 130 -0.45 9.32 5.20
N THR A 131 -1.48 8.49 5.05
CA THR A 131 -1.55 7.15 5.66
C THR A 131 -2.04 6.11 4.67
N LEU A 132 -1.31 4.99 4.58
CA LEU A 132 -1.76 3.77 3.91
C LEU A 132 -2.19 2.74 4.96
N TYR A 133 -3.28 2.04 4.66
CA TYR A 133 -3.88 0.98 5.43
C TYR A 133 -3.70 -0.33 4.67
N PHE A 134 -3.24 -1.37 5.35
CA PHE A 134 -3.05 -2.71 4.82
C PHE A 134 -3.86 -3.67 5.71
N ASP A 135 -5.01 -4.11 5.22
CA ASP A 135 -5.93 -5.03 5.90
C ASP A 135 -5.70 -6.44 5.34
N PHE A 136 -5.07 -7.31 6.13
CA PHE A 136 -4.78 -8.69 5.74
C PHE A 136 -5.86 -9.66 6.25
N ASP A 137 -6.38 -10.49 5.34
CA ASP A 137 -7.25 -11.63 5.68
C ASP A 137 -6.45 -12.76 6.35
#